data_AF-A0A5Q0GXN6-F1
#
_entry.id   AF-A0A5Q0GXN6-F1
#
_cell.length_a   1.000
_cell.length_b   1.000
_cell.length_c   1.000
_cell.angle_alpha   90.00
_cell.angle_beta   90.00
_cell.angle_gamma   90.00
#
_symmetry.space_group_name_H-M   'P 1'
#
loop_
_entity.id
_entity.type
_entity.pdbx_description
1 polymer ?
#
loop_
_entity_poly.entity_id
_entity_poly.type
_entity_poly.pdbx_seq_one_letter_code
_entity_poly.pdbx_strand_id
1 'polypeptide(L)'
;MTRRVFLSNAGLWAWAVVAVAVAAAALHVWGITETPETGLFWFLTAADLVVAGTAAAHAVRWPRHAVFEPDALVLAGSRVPYDAITAVRVGSVSAKPFWLAFWLPNSLLVGLVVALRDPAGFTRDVVEVDTARERFRARWRSPGLRRAFLDALHAARPDVEPSHDLDGGHPARDRTPRLGVPGGLLACALSVWAVAAGLLSLQLADRSTYHGPYPTEATSAALRSLTSEFRDYEALPGVPVDLRTQRCDRTNPLLGPSPDVVELHLVLESHDLPEADADAVEARIRQDADMDPDTYLTSVDRVSGVSLHIPASSRLSVWVSTGCVAVEDAERLGGDLRALAAALGAGR
;
A
#
# COMPACT_ATOMS: atom_id res chain seq x y z
N MET A 1 -37.01 -24.05 -36.77
CA MET A 1 -37.06 -24.53 -35.37
C MET A 1 -35.90 -23.89 -34.62
N THR A 2 -36.13 -23.34 -33.43
CA THR A 2 -35.08 -22.65 -32.66
C THR A 2 -34.29 -23.67 -31.82
N ARG A 3 -32.96 -23.69 -31.96
CA ARG A 3 -32.06 -24.61 -31.21
C ARG A 3 -31.10 -23.83 -30.32
N ARG A 4 -30.98 -24.23 -29.04
CA ARG A 4 -30.02 -23.63 -28.10
C ARG A 4 -28.81 -24.54 -27.90
N VAL A 5 -27.60 -23.97 -27.97
CA VAL A 5 -26.34 -24.68 -27.74
C VAL A 5 -25.55 -23.99 -26.62
N PHE A 6 -25.16 -24.72 -25.58
CA PHE A 6 -24.36 -24.20 -24.48
C PHE A 6 -22.89 -24.03 -24.90
N LEU A 7 -22.30 -22.89 -24.55
CA LEU A 7 -20.95 -22.53 -24.97
C LEU A 7 -19.92 -22.79 -23.86
N SER A 8 -20.15 -22.19 -22.68
CA SER A 8 -19.18 -22.30 -21.58
C SER A 8 -19.76 -21.92 -20.21
N ASN A 9 -19.22 -22.56 -19.17
CA ASN A 9 -19.44 -22.19 -17.77
C ASN A 9 -18.49 -21.09 -17.31
N ALA A 10 -17.66 -20.53 -18.19
CA ALA A 10 -16.69 -19.51 -17.81
C ALA A 10 -17.38 -18.28 -17.20
N GLY A 11 -18.58 -17.90 -17.69
CA GLY A 11 -19.40 -16.85 -17.07
C GLY A 11 -19.73 -17.14 -15.60
N LEU A 12 -20.04 -18.39 -15.25
CA LEU A 12 -20.31 -18.80 -13.86
C LEU A 12 -19.04 -18.71 -13.01
N TRP A 13 -17.90 -19.13 -13.55
CA TRP A 13 -16.63 -19.02 -12.84
C TRP A 13 -16.20 -17.57 -12.63
N ALA A 14 -16.41 -16.69 -13.61
CA ALA A 14 -16.18 -15.25 -13.46
C ALA A 14 -17.06 -14.68 -12.32
N TRP A 15 -18.34 -15.08 -12.24
CA TRP A 15 -19.20 -14.73 -11.11
C TRP A 15 -18.73 -15.30 -9.77
N ALA A 16 -18.20 -16.52 -9.74
CA ALA A 16 -17.60 -17.06 -8.53
C ALA A 16 -16.43 -16.19 -8.06
N VAL A 17 -15.65 -15.62 -8.99
CA VAL A 17 -14.59 -14.69 -8.59
C VAL A 17 -15.05 -13.30 -8.20
N VAL A 18 -16.15 -12.81 -8.76
CA VAL A 18 -16.84 -11.63 -8.20
C VAL A 18 -17.18 -11.89 -6.73
N ALA A 19 -17.80 -13.04 -6.42
CA ALA A 19 -18.20 -13.36 -5.05
C ALA A 19 -17.00 -13.41 -4.09
N VAL A 20 -15.90 -14.05 -4.49
CA VAL A 20 -14.67 -14.11 -3.69
C VAL A 20 -14.07 -12.71 -3.48
N ALA A 21 -13.95 -11.91 -4.53
CA ALA A 21 -13.39 -10.56 -4.45
C ALA A 21 -14.26 -9.63 -3.57
N VAL A 22 -15.59 -9.73 -3.67
CA VAL A 22 -16.51 -8.98 -2.80
C VAL A 22 -16.38 -9.42 -1.34
N ALA A 23 -16.24 -10.72 -1.08
CA ALA A 23 -16.01 -11.22 0.29
C ALA A 23 -14.67 -10.74 0.87
N ALA A 24 -13.61 -10.70 0.06
CA ALA A 24 -12.31 -10.15 0.44
C ALA A 24 -12.41 -8.64 0.72
N ALA A 25 -13.09 -7.89 -0.14
CA ALA A 25 -13.35 -6.46 0.09
C ALA A 25 -14.11 -6.23 1.40
N ALA A 26 -15.12 -7.05 1.71
CA ALA A 26 -15.87 -6.95 2.97
C ALA A 26 -14.99 -7.25 4.20
N LEU A 27 -14.08 -8.22 4.09
CA LEU A 27 -13.10 -8.51 5.14
C LEU A 27 -12.12 -7.35 5.34
N HIS A 28 -11.64 -6.73 4.26
CA HIS A 28 -10.76 -5.56 4.34
C HIS A 28 -11.49 -4.32 4.87
N VAL A 29 -12.78 -4.15 4.57
CA VAL A 29 -13.65 -3.12 5.17
C VAL A 29 -13.79 -3.33 6.69
N TRP A 30 -13.89 -4.57 7.16
CA TRP A 30 -13.80 -4.85 8.59
C TRP A 30 -12.46 -4.40 9.17
N GLY A 31 -11.35 -4.67 8.47
CA GLY A 31 -10.02 -4.16 8.85
C GLY A 31 -9.95 -2.63 8.92
N ILE A 32 -10.62 -1.93 8.00
CA ILE A 32 -10.79 -0.47 8.04
C ILE A 32 -11.55 -0.03 9.30
N THR A 33 -12.61 -0.75 9.70
CA THR A 33 -13.38 -0.34 10.89
C THR A 33 -12.61 -0.52 12.20
N GLU A 34 -11.72 -1.52 12.26
CA GLU A 34 -10.88 -1.79 13.44
C GLU A 34 -9.62 -0.90 13.47
N THR A 35 -9.07 -0.55 12.30
CA THR A 35 -7.81 0.21 12.17
C THR A 35 -7.87 1.22 10.99
N PRO A 36 -8.76 2.23 11.06
CA PRO A 36 -9.07 3.11 9.93
C PRO A 36 -7.88 3.93 9.42
N GLU A 37 -6.89 4.18 10.28
CA GLU A 37 -5.62 4.86 9.99
C GLU A 37 -4.69 4.08 9.06
N THR A 38 -4.93 2.78 8.87
CA THR A 38 -4.09 1.93 8.02
C THR A 38 -4.54 1.99 6.56
N GLY A 39 -3.86 2.81 5.75
CA GLY A 39 -4.14 2.99 4.31
C GLY A 39 -4.05 1.72 3.46
N LEU A 40 -3.36 0.68 3.94
CA LEU A 40 -3.26 -0.61 3.27
C LEU A 40 -4.63 -1.28 3.06
N PHE A 41 -5.52 -1.25 4.06
CA PHE A 41 -6.84 -1.89 3.93
C PHE A 41 -7.73 -1.17 2.91
N TRP A 42 -7.60 0.16 2.78
CA TRP A 42 -8.26 0.92 1.72
C TRP A 42 -7.77 0.55 0.33
N PHE A 43 -6.45 0.40 0.15
CA PHE A 43 -5.87 -0.04 -1.11
C PHE A 43 -6.31 -1.45 -1.50
N LEU A 44 -6.26 -2.41 -0.55
CA LEU A 44 -6.68 -3.78 -0.78
C LEU A 44 -8.17 -3.86 -1.12
N THR A 45 -9.01 -3.13 -0.38
CA THR A 45 -10.45 -3.02 -0.69
C THR A 45 -10.68 -2.48 -2.11
N ALA A 46 -9.98 -1.42 -2.51
CA ALA A 46 -10.11 -0.86 -3.85
C ALA A 46 -9.66 -1.85 -4.95
N ALA A 47 -8.57 -2.57 -4.72
CA ALA A 47 -8.07 -3.60 -5.64
C ALA A 47 -9.10 -4.73 -5.82
N ASP A 48 -9.67 -5.24 -4.72
CA ASP A 48 -10.71 -6.26 -4.72
C ASP A 48 -11.96 -5.80 -5.48
N LEU A 49 -12.37 -4.54 -5.30
CA LEU A 49 -13.52 -3.97 -6.01
C LEU A 49 -13.27 -3.78 -7.51
N VAL A 50 -12.06 -3.38 -7.91
CA VAL A 50 -11.66 -3.32 -9.34
C VAL A 50 -11.71 -4.72 -9.97
N VAL A 51 -11.23 -5.71 -9.23
CA VAL A 51 -11.27 -7.11 -9.65
C VAL A 51 -12.72 -7.58 -9.77
N ALA A 52 -13.56 -7.32 -8.78
CA ALA A 52 -14.97 -7.67 -8.81
C ALA A 52 -15.67 -7.01 -10.01
N GLY A 53 -15.42 -5.72 -10.24
CA GLY A 53 -15.99 -4.96 -11.36
C GLY A 53 -15.54 -5.50 -12.72
N THR A 54 -14.25 -5.80 -12.89
CA THR A 54 -13.72 -6.37 -14.13
C THR A 54 -14.22 -7.80 -14.37
N ALA A 55 -14.25 -8.66 -13.36
CA ALA A 55 -14.86 -9.98 -13.45
C ALA A 55 -16.35 -9.89 -13.80
N ALA A 56 -17.11 -9.00 -13.16
CA ALA A 56 -18.53 -8.81 -13.44
C ALA A 56 -18.75 -8.35 -14.88
N ALA A 57 -17.98 -7.36 -15.35
CA ALA A 57 -18.06 -6.89 -16.74
C ALA A 57 -17.74 -8.01 -17.75
N HIS A 58 -16.76 -8.87 -17.45
CA HIS A 58 -16.46 -10.04 -18.27
C HIS A 58 -17.54 -11.13 -18.17
N ALA A 59 -18.09 -11.37 -16.98
CA ALA A 59 -19.12 -12.37 -16.73
C ALA A 59 -20.43 -12.06 -17.45
N VAL A 60 -20.79 -10.77 -17.53
CA VAL A 60 -21.97 -10.29 -18.28
C VAL A 60 -21.76 -10.41 -19.79
N ARG A 61 -20.55 -10.12 -20.28
CA ARG A 61 -20.23 -10.16 -21.71
C ARG A 61 -19.95 -11.56 -22.25
N TRP A 62 -19.77 -12.55 -21.38
CA TRP A 62 -19.50 -13.93 -21.80
C TRP A 62 -20.78 -14.65 -22.22
N PRO A 63 -20.92 -15.02 -23.50
CA PRO A 63 -22.12 -15.69 -23.98
C PRO A 63 -22.21 -17.09 -23.36
N ARG A 64 -23.29 -17.35 -22.62
CA ARG A 64 -23.54 -18.66 -21.99
C ARG A 64 -24.03 -19.70 -22.99
N HIS A 65 -24.83 -19.26 -23.96
CA HIS A 65 -25.42 -20.08 -25.00
C HIS A 65 -25.50 -19.31 -26.32
N ALA A 66 -25.54 -20.05 -27.42
CA ALA A 66 -25.94 -19.57 -28.73
C ALA A 66 -27.35 -20.05 -29.03
N VAL A 67 -28.13 -19.24 -29.74
CA VAL A 67 -29.46 -19.63 -30.23
C VAL A 67 -29.44 -19.59 -31.75
N PHE A 68 -29.74 -20.73 -32.36
CA PHE A 68 -29.90 -20.88 -33.81
C PHE A 68 -31.38 -20.72 -34.12
N GLU A 69 -31.75 -19.57 -34.67
CA GLU A 69 -33.08 -19.27 -35.19
C GLU A 69 -33.18 -19.74 -36.65
N PRO A 70 -34.36 -19.69 -37.30
CA PRO A 70 -34.47 -20.13 -38.70
C PRO A 70 -33.61 -19.33 -39.69
N ASP A 71 -33.39 -18.04 -39.42
CA ASP A 71 -32.76 -17.06 -40.32
C ASP A 71 -31.47 -16.44 -39.75
N ALA A 72 -31.17 -16.66 -38.47
CA ALA A 72 -30.03 -16.03 -37.80
C ALA A 72 -29.44 -16.85 -36.65
N LEU A 73 -28.16 -16.60 -36.39
CA LEU A 73 -27.47 -17.00 -35.17
C LEU A 73 -27.52 -15.84 -34.16
N VAL A 74 -28.14 -16.06 -32.99
CA VAL A 74 -28.04 -15.14 -31.87
C VAL A 74 -26.89 -15.55 -30.95
N LEU A 75 -25.88 -14.70 -30.86
CA LEU A 75 -24.66 -14.92 -30.08
C LEU A 75 -24.28 -13.63 -29.33
N ALA A 76 -24.03 -13.74 -28.02
CA ALA A 76 -23.67 -12.60 -27.16
C ALA A 76 -24.67 -11.42 -27.20
N GLY A 77 -25.95 -11.70 -27.44
CA GLY A 77 -26.99 -10.68 -27.56
C GLY A 77 -27.07 -10.01 -28.95
N SER A 78 -26.18 -10.36 -29.86
CA SER A 78 -26.21 -9.92 -31.26
C SER A 78 -26.88 -10.97 -32.14
N ARG A 79 -27.81 -10.54 -33.00
CA ARG A 79 -28.45 -11.38 -34.01
C ARG A 79 -27.64 -11.26 -35.31
N VAL A 80 -27.04 -12.36 -35.73
CA VAL A 80 -26.19 -12.47 -36.93
C VAL A 80 -26.97 -13.22 -38.01
N PRO A 81 -27.45 -12.53 -39.06
CA PRO A 81 -28.11 -13.17 -40.19
C PRO A 81 -27.20 -14.23 -40.82
N TYR A 82 -27.76 -15.37 -41.21
CA TYR A 82 -26.92 -16.46 -41.72
C TYR A 82 -26.17 -16.06 -42.97
N ASP A 83 -26.81 -15.38 -43.92
CA ASP A 83 -26.23 -14.86 -45.17
C ASP A 83 -25.05 -13.89 -44.95
N ALA A 84 -25.03 -13.17 -43.84
CA ALA A 84 -23.94 -12.27 -43.48
C ALA A 84 -22.65 -12.98 -43.04
N ILE A 85 -22.71 -14.30 -42.77
CA ILE A 85 -21.55 -15.09 -42.37
C ILE A 85 -20.69 -15.38 -43.60
N THR A 86 -19.42 -14.97 -43.56
CA THR A 86 -18.50 -15.12 -44.69
C THR A 86 -17.45 -16.21 -44.47
N ALA A 87 -17.12 -16.52 -43.21
CA ALA A 87 -16.19 -17.61 -42.87
C ALA A 87 -16.38 -18.12 -41.44
N VAL A 88 -15.93 -19.35 -41.19
CA VAL A 88 -15.85 -19.96 -39.86
C VAL A 88 -14.44 -20.48 -39.63
N ARG A 89 -13.82 -20.10 -38.51
CA ARG A 89 -12.45 -20.49 -38.15
C ARG A 89 -12.42 -21.19 -36.80
N VAL A 90 -11.62 -22.24 -36.67
CA VAL A 90 -11.53 -23.06 -35.44
C VAL A 90 -10.09 -23.24 -34.98
N GLY A 91 -9.88 -23.42 -33.68
CA GLY A 91 -8.57 -23.75 -33.11
C GLY A 91 -8.56 -23.69 -31.58
N SER A 92 -7.37 -23.52 -30.98
CA SER A 92 -7.20 -23.57 -29.51
C SER A 92 -6.47 -22.34 -28.97
N VAL A 93 -6.88 -21.86 -27.80
CA VAL A 93 -6.19 -20.78 -27.07
C VAL A 93 -6.02 -21.13 -25.59
N SER A 94 -4.93 -20.65 -24.96
CA SER A 94 -4.74 -20.80 -23.52
C SER A 94 -5.47 -19.72 -22.74
N ALA A 95 -6.32 -20.12 -21.79
CA ALA A 95 -6.94 -19.22 -20.83
C ALA A 95 -6.07 -18.96 -19.58
N LYS A 96 -4.88 -19.57 -19.49
CA LYS A 96 -3.98 -19.43 -18.32
C LYS A 96 -3.61 -17.97 -18.04
N PRO A 97 -3.29 -17.13 -19.04
CA PRO A 97 -2.98 -15.72 -18.78
C PRO A 97 -4.16 -14.92 -18.22
N PHE A 98 -5.39 -15.26 -18.62
CA PHE A 98 -6.60 -14.64 -18.05
C PHE A 98 -6.73 -14.94 -16.56
N TRP A 99 -6.52 -16.21 -16.16
CA TRP A 99 -6.59 -16.60 -14.75
C TRP A 99 -5.43 -16.05 -13.92
N LEU A 100 -4.24 -15.92 -14.49
CA LEU A 100 -3.11 -15.25 -13.83
C LEU A 100 -3.37 -13.77 -13.60
N ALA A 101 -3.83 -13.06 -14.62
CA ALA A 101 -4.19 -11.65 -14.51
C ALA A 101 -5.30 -11.44 -13.47
N PHE A 102 -6.18 -12.41 -13.32
CA PHE A 102 -7.24 -12.37 -12.34
C PHE A 102 -6.75 -12.66 -10.92
N TRP A 103 -6.01 -13.75 -10.71
CA TRP A 103 -5.71 -14.21 -9.35
C TRP A 103 -4.45 -13.59 -8.75
N LEU A 104 -3.46 -13.21 -9.56
CA LEU A 104 -2.21 -12.66 -9.05
C LEU A 104 -2.41 -11.38 -8.21
N PRO A 105 -3.28 -10.41 -8.61
CA PRO A 105 -3.53 -9.22 -7.80
C PRO A 105 -4.32 -9.48 -6.50
N ASN A 106 -5.20 -10.49 -6.50
CA ASN A 106 -6.11 -10.77 -5.37
C ASN A 106 -5.54 -11.76 -4.36
N SER A 107 -4.71 -12.67 -4.85
CA SER A 107 -4.13 -13.73 -4.04
C SER A 107 -2.88 -14.23 -4.73
N LEU A 108 -1.72 -13.78 -4.23
CA LEU A 108 -0.42 -14.26 -4.69
C LEU A 108 -0.34 -15.80 -4.68
N LEU A 109 -0.97 -16.44 -3.69
CA LEU A 109 -1.02 -17.89 -3.57
C LEU A 109 -1.85 -18.54 -4.68
N VAL A 110 -3.06 -18.04 -4.96
CA VAL A 110 -3.89 -18.58 -6.05
C VAL A 110 -3.29 -18.25 -7.41
N GLY A 111 -2.74 -17.05 -7.59
CA GLY A 111 -1.99 -16.65 -8.78
C GLY A 111 -0.79 -17.57 -9.03
N LEU A 112 -0.05 -17.94 -7.99
CA LEU A 112 1.07 -18.87 -8.08
C LEU A 112 0.60 -20.31 -8.42
N VAL A 113 -0.49 -20.78 -7.81
CA VAL A 113 -1.10 -22.08 -8.15
C VAL A 113 -1.50 -22.13 -9.63
N VAL A 114 -2.11 -21.06 -10.15
CA VAL A 114 -2.43 -20.94 -11.58
C VAL A 114 -1.15 -20.91 -12.42
N ALA A 115 -0.10 -20.22 -11.97
CA ALA A 115 1.17 -20.11 -12.69
C ALA A 115 1.87 -21.46 -12.85
N LEU A 116 1.84 -22.29 -11.81
CA LEU A 116 2.53 -23.58 -11.75
C LEU A 116 1.79 -24.70 -12.48
N ARG A 117 0.48 -24.56 -12.72
CA ARG A 117 -0.33 -25.60 -13.36
C ARG A 117 -0.10 -25.68 -14.86
N ASP A 118 -0.08 -26.90 -15.41
CA ASP A 118 0.18 -27.15 -16.83
C ASP A 118 -0.74 -26.30 -17.75
N PRO A 119 -0.18 -25.57 -18.74
CA PRO A 119 -0.95 -24.82 -19.74
C PRO A 119 -2.04 -25.63 -20.45
N ALA A 120 -1.84 -26.94 -20.66
CA ALA A 120 -2.82 -27.82 -21.29
C ALA A 120 -4.17 -27.82 -20.54
N GLY A 121 -4.14 -27.75 -19.21
CA GLY A 121 -5.36 -27.67 -18.38
C GLY A 121 -6.19 -26.39 -18.57
N PHE A 122 -5.61 -25.36 -19.17
CA PHE A 122 -6.24 -24.08 -19.47
C PHE A 122 -6.56 -23.89 -20.95
N THR A 123 -6.24 -24.86 -21.80
CA THR A 123 -6.55 -24.79 -23.23
C THR A 123 -8.06 -24.77 -23.44
N ARG A 124 -8.52 -23.89 -24.32
CA ARG A 124 -9.92 -23.73 -24.71
C ARG A 124 -10.01 -23.80 -26.22
N ASP A 125 -10.96 -24.59 -26.68
CA ASP A 125 -11.30 -24.59 -28.09
C ASP A 125 -12.04 -23.31 -28.44
N VAL A 126 -11.87 -22.83 -29.66
CA VAL A 126 -12.42 -21.57 -30.14
C VAL A 126 -13.03 -21.75 -31.51
N VAL A 127 -14.11 -21.02 -31.75
CA VAL A 127 -14.76 -20.85 -33.05
C VAL A 127 -14.95 -19.35 -33.24
N GLU A 128 -14.49 -18.86 -34.39
CA GLU A 128 -14.70 -17.50 -34.87
C GLU A 128 -15.67 -17.54 -36.06
N VAL A 129 -16.70 -16.71 -36.01
CA VAL A 129 -17.66 -16.48 -37.08
C VAL A 129 -17.38 -15.10 -37.65
N ASP A 130 -16.90 -15.04 -38.89
CA ASP A 130 -16.63 -13.81 -39.61
C ASP A 130 -17.86 -13.36 -40.39
N THR A 131 -18.09 -12.06 -40.38
CA THR A 131 -19.04 -11.38 -41.26
C THR A 131 -18.31 -10.29 -42.03
N ALA A 132 -18.97 -9.69 -43.03
CA ALA A 132 -18.38 -8.59 -43.79
C ALA A 132 -17.98 -7.36 -42.96
N ARG A 133 -18.55 -7.19 -41.76
CA ARG A 133 -18.34 -5.99 -40.90
C ARG A 133 -17.70 -6.31 -39.56
N GLU A 134 -17.98 -7.49 -39.01
CA GLU A 134 -17.65 -7.84 -37.64
C GLU A 134 -17.24 -9.31 -37.50
N ARG A 135 -16.59 -9.63 -36.38
CA ARG A 135 -16.16 -10.97 -36.03
C ARG A 135 -16.67 -11.35 -34.66
N PHE A 136 -17.34 -12.50 -34.59
CA PHE A 136 -17.89 -13.05 -33.35
C PHE A 136 -17.05 -14.26 -32.91
N ARG A 137 -16.73 -14.33 -31.62
CA ARG A 137 -15.86 -15.38 -31.07
C ARG A 137 -16.50 -16.06 -29.87
N ALA A 138 -16.52 -17.39 -29.89
CA ALA A 138 -16.95 -18.21 -28.78
C ALA A 138 -15.82 -19.16 -28.34
N ARG A 139 -15.85 -19.57 -27.07
CA ARG A 139 -14.79 -20.38 -26.42
C ARG A 139 -15.41 -21.54 -25.64
N TRP A 140 -14.82 -22.74 -25.73
CA TRP A 140 -15.29 -23.97 -25.11
C TRP A 140 -14.18 -24.65 -24.31
N ARG A 141 -14.57 -25.36 -23.24
CA ARG A 141 -13.70 -26.33 -22.56
C ARG A 141 -13.98 -27.77 -22.99
N SER A 142 -15.18 -28.04 -23.52
CA SER A 142 -15.62 -29.38 -23.93
C SER A 142 -15.63 -29.49 -25.46
N PRO A 143 -14.83 -30.41 -26.04
CA PRO A 143 -14.84 -30.69 -27.47
C PRO A 143 -16.22 -31.09 -28.00
N GLY A 144 -17.04 -31.74 -27.17
CA GLY A 144 -18.39 -32.17 -27.55
C GLY A 144 -19.37 -31.01 -27.75
N LEU A 145 -19.29 -29.97 -26.91
CA LEU A 145 -20.13 -28.78 -27.06
C LEU A 145 -19.74 -27.94 -28.28
N ARG A 146 -18.44 -27.91 -28.62
CA ARG A 146 -17.96 -27.28 -29.86
C ARG A 146 -18.52 -27.98 -31.09
N ARG A 147 -18.45 -29.32 -31.14
CA ARG A 147 -19.02 -30.10 -32.25
C ARG A 147 -20.50 -29.81 -32.43
N ALA A 148 -21.28 -29.86 -31.35
CA ALA A 148 -22.71 -29.55 -31.40
C ALA A 148 -23.02 -28.14 -31.94
N PHE A 149 -22.15 -27.15 -31.71
CA PHE A 149 -22.26 -25.81 -32.28
C PHE A 149 -21.94 -25.81 -33.77
N LEU A 150 -20.82 -26.42 -34.18
CA LEU A 150 -20.41 -26.49 -35.59
C LEU A 150 -21.42 -27.27 -36.43
N ASP A 151 -21.96 -28.37 -35.92
CA ASP A 151 -22.99 -29.15 -36.60
C ASP A 151 -24.28 -28.33 -36.82
N ALA A 152 -24.67 -27.54 -35.80
CA ALA A 152 -25.82 -26.65 -35.91
C ALA A 152 -25.58 -25.50 -36.91
N LEU A 153 -24.35 -24.98 -36.96
CA LEU A 153 -23.97 -23.93 -37.89
C LEU A 153 -23.90 -24.44 -39.34
N HIS A 154 -23.29 -25.61 -39.55
CA HIS A 154 -23.21 -26.25 -40.86
C HIS A 154 -24.60 -26.62 -41.39
N ALA A 155 -25.52 -27.05 -40.52
CA ALA A 155 -26.91 -27.28 -40.92
C ALA A 155 -27.62 -26.01 -41.43
N ALA A 156 -27.22 -24.82 -40.97
CA ALA A 156 -27.79 -23.55 -41.39
C ALA A 156 -27.03 -22.88 -42.55
N ARG A 157 -25.71 -23.08 -42.63
CA ARG A 157 -24.82 -22.60 -43.71
C ARG A 157 -23.90 -23.74 -44.18
N PRO A 158 -24.43 -24.68 -44.99
CA PRO A 158 -23.65 -25.84 -45.43
C PRO A 158 -22.51 -25.47 -46.38
N ASP A 159 -22.60 -24.29 -47.00
CA ASP A 159 -21.64 -23.73 -47.93
C ASP A 159 -20.40 -23.12 -47.25
N VAL A 160 -20.42 -22.94 -45.93
CA VAL A 160 -19.29 -22.37 -45.17
C VAL A 160 -18.56 -23.47 -44.41
N GLU A 161 -17.40 -23.87 -44.91
CA GLU A 161 -16.58 -24.89 -44.25
C GLU A 161 -15.69 -24.29 -43.13
N PRO A 162 -15.57 -24.95 -41.96
CA PRO A 162 -14.68 -24.50 -40.90
C PRO A 162 -13.20 -24.70 -41.29
N SER A 163 -12.42 -23.62 -41.31
CA SER A 163 -10.97 -23.71 -41.51
C SER A 163 -10.22 -23.75 -40.16
N HIS A 164 -9.17 -24.56 -40.10
CA HIS A 164 -8.35 -24.77 -38.89
C HIS A 164 -7.13 -23.84 -38.87
N ASP A 165 -7.37 -22.54 -39.10
CA ASP A 165 -6.30 -21.54 -39.22
C ASP A 165 -6.57 -20.28 -38.37
N LEU A 166 -6.54 -20.45 -37.05
CA LEU A 166 -6.52 -19.31 -36.13
C LEU A 166 -5.13 -18.64 -36.03
N ASP A 167 -4.10 -19.20 -36.68
CA ASP A 167 -2.71 -18.70 -36.62
C ASP A 167 -2.28 -17.88 -37.85
N GLY A 168 -3.16 -17.69 -38.83
CA GLY A 168 -2.93 -16.84 -40.00
C GLY A 168 -2.88 -15.35 -39.70
N GLY A 169 -1.67 -14.79 -39.54
CA GLY A 169 -1.20 -13.46 -40.00
C GLY A 169 -1.86 -12.17 -39.52
N HIS A 170 -3.11 -12.20 -39.07
CA HIS A 170 -3.81 -11.05 -38.52
C HIS A 170 -4.05 -11.30 -37.03
N PRO A 171 -3.46 -10.48 -36.14
CA PRO A 171 -3.74 -10.61 -34.73
C PRO A 171 -5.24 -10.39 -34.55
N ALA A 172 -5.96 -11.46 -34.22
CA ALA A 172 -7.18 -11.29 -33.45
C ALA A 172 -6.79 -10.37 -32.28
N ARG A 173 -7.56 -9.30 -32.05
CA ARG A 173 -7.41 -8.48 -30.83
C ARG A 173 -7.86 -9.33 -29.63
N ASP A 174 -7.11 -10.37 -29.34
CA ASP A 174 -7.15 -11.10 -28.10
C ASP A 174 -6.42 -10.21 -27.10
N ARG A 175 -7.18 -9.43 -26.32
CA ARG A 175 -6.60 -8.61 -25.25
C ARG A 175 -6.00 -9.45 -24.11
N THR A 176 -6.02 -10.78 -24.24
CA THR A 176 -5.40 -11.71 -23.29
C THR A 176 -3.92 -11.87 -23.66
N PRO A 177 -2.97 -11.35 -22.88
CA PRO A 177 -1.54 -11.43 -23.21
C PRO A 177 -1.08 -12.89 -23.28
N ARG A 178 -0.33 -13.26 -24.34
CA ARG A 178 0.30 -14.58 -24.46
C ARG A 178 1.47 -14.68 -23.48
N LEU A 179 1.24 -15.20 -22.27
CA LEU A 179 2.31 -15.47 -21.30
C LEU A 179 2.95 -16.83 -21.59
N GLY A 180 3.95 -16.85 -22.47
CA GLY A 180 4.91 -17.95 -22.56
C GLY A 180 5.79 -18.04 -21.31
N VAL A 181 6.78 -18.93 -21.36
CA VAL A 181 7.74 -19.25 -20.28
C VAL A 181 8.38 -18.07 -19.50
N PRO A 182 8.41 -16.80 -19.94
CA PRO A 182 8.85 -15.66 -19.10
C PRO A 182 7.90 -15.27 -17.95
N GLY A 183 6.64 -15.73 -17.94
CA GLY A 183 5.63 -15.27 -16.98
C GLY A 183 5.87 -15.69 -15.52
N GLY A 184 6.53 -16.83 -15.29
CA GLY A 184 6.89 -17.31 -13.95
C GLY A 184 8.04 -16.51 -13.32
N LEU A 185 9.05 -16.16 -14.13
CA LEU A 185 10.15 -15.30 -13.69
C LEU A 185 9.69 -13.86 -13.45
N LEU A 186 8.76 -13.36 -14.29
CA LEU A 186 8.11 -12.06 -14.06
C LEU A 186 7.30 -12.07 -12.75
N ALA A 187 6.59 -13.16 -12.42
CA ALA A 187 5.80 -13.27 -11.20
C ALA A 187 6.68 -13.34 -9.93
N CYS A 188 7.80 -14.06 -9.97
CA CYS A 188 8.79 -14.07 -8.88
C CYS A 188 9.43 -12.69 -8.70
N ALA A 189 9.84 -12.05 -9.79
CA ALA A 189 10.41 -10.71 -9.76
C ALA A 189 9.40 -9.67 -9.25
N LEU A 190 8.13 -9.75 -9.67
CA LEU A 190 7.06 -8.85 -9.19
C LEU A 190 6.71 -9.08 -7.72
N SER A 191 6.76 -10.32 -7.23
CA SER A 191 6.50 -10.61 -5.82
C SER A 191 7.62 -10.09 -4.92
N VAL A 192 8.88 -10.36 -5.29
CA VAL A 192 10.05 -9.84 -4.58
C VAL A 192 10.10 -8.31 -4.69
N TRP A 193 9.77 -7.75 -5.85
CA TRP A 193 9.66 -6.30 -6.03
C TRP A 193 8.51 -5.72 -5.23
N ALA A 194 7.34 -6.36 -5.11
CA ALA A 194 6.23 -5.83 -4.32
C ALA A 194 6.53 -5.83 -2.81
N VAL A 195 7.21 -6.87 -2.31
CA VAL A 195 7.68 -6.90 -0.92
C VAL A 195 8.79 -5.88 -0.70
N ALA A 196 9.78 -5.82 -1.59
CA ALA A 196 10.87 -4.86 -1.49
C ALA A 196 10.37 -3.42 -1.66
N ALA A 197 9.53 -3.13 -2.65
CA ALA A 197 8.91 -1.83 -2.84
C ALA A 197 7.95 -1.49 -1.70
N GLY A 198 7.24 -2.47 -1.13
CA GLY A 198 6.42 -2.26 0.08
C GLY A 198 7.29 -1.85 1.27
N LEU A 199 8.35 -2.62 1.56
CA LEU A 199 9.30 -2.31 2.63
C LEU A 199 10.07 -1.00 2.38
N LEU A 200 10.50 -0.75 1.15
CA LEU A 200 11.19 0.49 0.76
C LEU A 200 10.25 1.69 0.76
N SER A 201 8.96 1.52 0.40
CA SER A 201 7.97 2.60 0.49
C SER A 201 7.62 2.90 1.95
N LEU A 202 7.54 1.87 2.80
CA LEU A 202 7.43 2.06 4.25
C LEU A 202 8.65 2.81 4.80
N GLN A 203 9.86 2.49 4.35
CA GLN A 203 11.09 3.22 4.71
C GLN A 203 11.16 4.64 4.11
N LEU A 204 10.58 4.88 2.93
CA LEU A 204 10.53 6.21 2.33
C LEU A 204 9.50 7.10 3.03
N ALA A 205 8.36 6.54 3.43
CA ALA A 205 7.35 7.23 4.23
C ALA A 205 7.83 7.47 5.67
N ASP A 206 8.70 6.61 6.20
CA ASP A 206 9.29 6.73 7.54
C ASP A 206 10.00 8.08 7.78
N ARG A 207 10.63 8.66 6.75
CA ARG A 207 11.26 9.99 6.84
C ARG A 207 10.30 11.12 7.18
N SER A 208 8.99 10.89 7.08
CA SER A 208 7.93 11.87 7.34
C SER A 208 7.15 11.63 8.63
N THR A 209 7.51 10.61 9.42
CA THR A 209 6.68 10.10 10.54
C THR A 209 7.41 10.14 11.89
N TYR A 210 8.02 11.26 12.22
CA TYR A 210 8.48 11.57 13.58
C TYR A 210 8.08 13.02 13.92
N HIS A 211 7.87 13.34 15.20
CA HIS A 211 7.63 14.72 15.63
C HIS A 211 8.95 15.51 15.59
N GLY A 212 9.30 15.97 14.39
CA GLY A 212 10.58 16.62 14.06
C GLY A 212 10.90 16.43 12.56
N PRO A 213 12.12 16.76 12.10
CA PRO A 213 13.20 17.32 12.89
C PRO A 213 12.89 18.79 13.11
N TYR A 214 13.00 19.26 14.36
CA TYR A 214 12.91 20.68 14.60
C TYR A 214 14.12 21.38 13.94
N PRO A 215 13.95 22.57 13.32
CA PRO A 215 15.05 23.23 12.63
C PRO A 215 16.16 23.61 13.60
N THR A 216 17.38 23.13 13.35
CA THR A 216 18.56 23.33 14.22
C THR A 216 18.81 24.79 14.57
N GLU A 217 18.62 25.72 13.63
CA GLU A 217 18.77 27.16 13.92
C GLU A 217 17.66 27.68 14.85
N ALA A 218 16.43 27.19 14.73
CA ALA A 218 15.33 27.57 15.62
C ALA A 218 15.55 26.98 17.02
N THR A 219 15.95 25.71 17.11
CA THR A 219 16.31 25.05 18.38
C THR A 219 17.50 25.74 19.05
N SER A 220 18.58 26.02 18.31
CA SER A 220 19.77 26.73 18.81
C SER A 220 19.43 28.15 19.27
N ALA A 221 18.60 28.89 18.52
CA ALA A 221 18.16 30.23 18.90
C ALA A 221 17.31 30.20 20.19
N ALA A 222 16.39 29.25 20.33
CA ALA A 222 15.59 29.08 21.54
C ALA A 222 16.48 28.76 22.75
N LEU A 223 17.42 27.82 22.62
CA LEU A 223 18.39 27.50 23.67
C LEU A 223 19.23 28.72 24.07
N ARG A 224 19.67 29.55 23.11
CA ARG A 224 20.42 30.77 23.39
C ARG A 224 19.57 31.87 24.00
N SER A 225 18.29 31.98 23.63
CA SER A 225 17.34 32.89 24.29
C SER A 225 17.21 32.53 25.76
N LEU A 226 16.92 31.26 26.06
CA LEU A 226 16.88 30.73 27.43
C LEU A 226 18.21 30.97 28.14
N THR A 227 19.35 30.74 27.48
CA THR A 227 20.68 30.99 28.07
C THR A 227 20.88 32.46 28.43
N SER A 228 20.35 33.38 27.62
CA SER A 228 20.46 34.82 27.86
C SER A 228 19.50 35.33 28.94
N GLU A 229 18.34 34.69 29.05
CA GLU A 229 17.34 34.90 30.12
C GLU A 229 17.91 34.39 31.44
N PHE A 230 18.54 33.20 31.43
CA PHE A 230 19.18 32.58 32.59
C PHE A 230 20.58 33.11 32.87
N ARG A 231 20.75 34.43 32.85
CA ARG A 231 22.01 35.07 33.25
C ARG A 231 22.06 35.32 34.75
N ASP A 232 23.27 35.42 35.28
CA ASP A 232 23.53 35.82 36.67
C ASP A 232 22.91 34.87 37.71
N TYR A 233 22.87 33.57 37.43
CA TYR A 233 22.62 32.54 38.45
C TYR A 233 23.88 32.35 39.29
N GLU A 234 23.68 32.13 40.60
CA GLU A 234 24.78 31.74 41.49
C GLU A 234 25.35 30.39 41.06
N ALA A 235 26.63 30.15 41.34
CA ALA A 235 27.23 28.85 41.06
C ALA A 235 26.49 27.75 41.84
N LEU A 236 26.22 26.64 41.17
CA LEU A 236 25.58 25.45 41.73
C LEU A 236 26.65 24.36 41.92
N PRO A 237 27.49 24.44 42.97
CA PRO A 237 28.60 23.51 43.16
C PRO A 237 28.07 22.09 43.36
N GLY A 238 28.69 21.12 42.68
CA GLY A 238 28.35 19.70 42.81
C GLY A 238 27.14 19.25 41.99
N VAL A 239 26.44 20.13 41.27
CA VAL A 239 25.37 19.73 40.35
C VAL A 239 25.99 19.21 39.04
N PRO A 240 25.87 17.91 38.71
CA PRO A 240 26.41 17.35 37.49
C PRO A 240 25.64 17.86 36.26
N VAL A 241 26.37 18.08 35.18
CA VAL A 241 25.79 18.35 33.85
C VAL A 241 25.69 17.02 33.12
N ASP A 242 24.52 16.37 33.18
CA ASP A 242 24.26 15.12 32.47
C ASP A 242 23.58 15.41 31.12
N LEU A 243 24.25 15.02 30.04
CA LEU A 243 23.73 15.15 28.68
C LEU A 243 23.43 13.75 28.14
N ARG A 244 22.14 13.47 27.95
CA ARG A 244 21.66 12.19 27.41
C ARG A 244 21.22 12.37 25.98
N THR A 245 21.53 11.38 25.15
CA THR A 245 21.08 11.32 23.76
C THR A 245 20.25 10.06 23.59
N GLN A 246 19.00 10.23 23.18
CA GLN A 246 18.09 9.12 22.90
C GLN A 246 17.63 9.19 21.44
N ARG A 247 17.52 8.04 20.78
CA ARG A 247 16.90 7.99 19.45
C ARG A 247 15.41 8.21 19.57
N CYS A 248 14.86 9.09 18.74
CA CYS A 248 13.43 9.30 18.72
C CYS A 248 12.70 8.07 18.17
N ASP A 249 11.58 7.74 18.78
CA ASP A 249 10.71 6.68 18.29
C ASP A 249 10.05 7.09 16.96
N ARG A 250 9.92 6.11 16.08
CA ARG A 250 9.14 6.25 14.85
C ARG A 250 7.66 6.15 15.17
N THR A 251 6.80 6.89 14.46
CA THR A 251 5.34 6.69 14.56
C THR A 251 4.94 5.27 14.14
N ASN A 252 5.72 4.61 13.28
CA ASN A 252 5.53 3.19 12.97
C ASN A 252 6.44 2.31 13.87
N PRO A 253 5.89 1.65 14.90
CA PRO A 253 6.70 0.87 15.85
C PRO A 253 7.33 -0.38 15.23
N LEU A 254 6.83 -0.84 14.07
CA LEU A 254 7.39 -2.02 13.38
C LEU A 254 8.81 -1.79 12.84
N LEU A 255 9.24 -0.52 12.71
CA LEU A 255 10.55 -0.15 12.20
C LEU A 255 11.58 0.15 13.31
N GLY A 256 11.19 0.17 14.59
CA GLY A 256 12.07 0.52 15.71
C GLY A 256 12.41 2.02 15.81
N PRO A 257 13.43 2.45 16.58
CA PRO A 257 13.81 3.87 16.69
C PRO A 257 14.46 4.44 15.41
N SER A 258 14.33 5.75 15.19
CA SER A 258 14.93 6.42 14.03
C SER A 258 16.47 6.49 14.13
N PRO A 259 17.21 6.22 13.04
CA PRO A 259 18.66 6.41 12.99
C PRO A 259 19.07 7.86 12.69
N ASP A 260 18.16 8.67 12.16
CA ASP A 260 18.48 9.98 11.56
C ASP A 260 18.24 11.15 12.52
N VAL A 261 17.44 10.93 13.56
CA VAL A 261 17.13 11.95 14.57
C VAL A 261 17.30 11.44 15.99
N VAL A 262 17.73 12.34 16.84
CA VAL A 262 17.94 12.12 18.26
C VAL A 262 17.30 13.26 19.04
N GLU A 263 16.93 12.97 20.27
CA GLU A 263 16.54 13.96 21.26
C GLU A 263 17.70 14.10 22.25
N LEU A 264 18.10 15.34 22.51
CA LEU A 264 19.09 15.67 23.52
C LEU A 264 18.38 16.15 24.77
N HIS A 265 18.75 15.56 25.90
CA HIS A 265 18.26 15.93 27.22
C HIS A 265 19.43 16.46 28.04
N LEU A 266 19.33 17.70 28.50
CA LEU A 266 20.12 18.20 29.61
C LEU A 266 19.38 17.90 30.89
N VAL A 267 20.02 17.18 31.81
CA VAL A 267 19.48 16.84 33.13
C VAL A 267 20.41 17.43 34.18
N LEU A 268 19.88 18.37 34.95
CA LEU A 268 20.53 18.95 36.13
C LEU A 268 19.79 18.46 37.36
N GLU A 269 20.37 17.47 38.03
CA GLU A 269 19.81 16.89 39.25
C GLU A 269 20.82 16.91 40.36
N SER A 270 20.42 17.36 41.54
CA SER A 270 21.28 17.31 42.73
C SER A 270 20.51 16.79 43.93
N HIS A 271 21.20 16.06 44.78
CA HIS A 271 20.67 15.55 46.04
C HIS A 271 21.31 16.21 47.25
N ASP A 272 22.31 17.06 47.01
CA ASP A 272 23.16 17.66 48.05
C ASP A 272 22.82 19.15 48.28
N LEU A 273 22.00 19.75 47.41
CA LEU A 273 21.49 21.10 47.60
C LEU A 273 20.37 21.13 48.66
N PRO A 274 20.39 22.08 49.60
CA PRO A 274 19.27 22.28 50.52
C PRO A 274 17.97 22.57 49.76
N GLU A 275 16.85 22.02 50.25
CA GLU A 275 15.52 22.12 49.62
C GLU A 275 15.11 23.57 49.36
N ALA A 276 15.33 24.48 50.32
CA ALA A 276 15.01 25.90 50.16
C ALA A 276 15.81 26.59 49.03
N ASP A 277 17.06 26.19 48.83
CA ASP A 277 17.93 26.74 47.78
C ASP A 277 17.55 26.13 46.42
N ALA A 278 17.22 24.84 46.38
CA ALA A 278 16.69 24.18 45.19
C ALA A 278 15.35 24.80 44.75
N ASP A 279 14.41 24.99 45.68
CA ASP A 279 13.11 25.62 45.42
C ASP A 279 13.27 27.05 44.91
N ALA A 280 14.19 27.83 45.50
CA ALA A 280 14.47 29.19 45.06
C ALA A 280 15.04 29.24 43.64
N VAL A 281 15.96 28.33 43.30
CA VAL A 281 16.52 28.19 41.95
C VAL A 281 15.43 27.79 40.97
N GLU A 282 14.64 26.75 41.26
CA GLU A 282 13.57 26.30 40.39
C GLU A 282 12.47 27.35 40.21
N ALA A 283 12.08 28.06 41.27
CA ALA A 283 11.11 29.15 41.20
C ALA A 283 11.62 30.30 40.33
N ARG A 284 12.91 30.64 40.44
CA ARG A 284 13.54 31.65 39.60
C ARG A 284 13.59 31.20 38.12
N ILE A 285 13.92 29.94 37.85
CA ILE A 285 13.91 29.39 36.49
C ILE A 285 12.50 29.42 35.91
N ARG A 286 11.48 29.03 36.69
CA ARG A 286 10.06 29.12 36.27
C ARG A 286 9.70 30.57 35.92
N GLN A 287 10.07 31.52 36.77
CA GLN A 287 9.82 32.94 36.53
C GLN A 287 10.54 33.47 35.28
N ASP A 288 11.83 33.17 35.12
CA ASP A 288 12.62 33.65 33.99
C ASP A 288 12.16 33.02 32.66
N ALA A 289 11.62 31.79 32.70
CA ALA A 289 11.06 31.09 31.54
C ALA A 289 9.56 31.40 31.28
N ASP A 290 8.98 32.38 31.99
CA ASP A 290 7.56 32.75 31.91
C ASP A 290 6.61 31.55 32.12
N MET A 291 6.98 30.63 33.01
CA MET A 291 6.17 29.48 33.39
C MET A 291 5.19 29.86 34.50
N ASP A 292 3.93 29.46 34.35
CA ASP A 292 2.99 29.51 35.47
C ASP A 292 3.56 28.74 36.68
N PRO A 293 3.42 29.25 37.92
CA PRO A 293 4.02 28.64 39.11
C PRO A 293 3.63 27.18 39.35
N ASP A 294 2.43 26.78 38.89
CA ASP A 294 1.89 25.42 39.03
C ASP A 294 2.18 24.52 37.80
N THR A 295 2.95 25.02 36.83
CA THR A 295 3.32 24.28 35.62
C THR A 295 4.69 23.63 35.76
N TYR A 296 4.73 22.32 35.55
CA TYR A 296 5.96 21.53 35.65
C TYR A 296 6.63 21.26 34.29
N LEU A 297 5.93 21.51 33.19
CA LEU A 297 6.43 21.32 31.83
C LEU A 297 5.94 22.48 30.96
N THR A 298 6.87 23.21 30.36
CA THR A 298 6.53 24.20 29.33
C THR A 298 7.27 23.88 28.03
N SER A 299 6.61 24.13 26.91
CA SER A 299 7.27 24.22 25.61
C SER A 299 7.67 25.67 25.41
N VAL A 300 8.96 25.93 25.17
CA VAL A 300 9.47 27.29 24.94
C VAL A 300 8.77 27.92 23.75
N ASP A 301 8.65 27.14 22.68
CA ASP A 301 7.78 27.44 21.55
C ASP A 301 7.51 26.18 20.72
N ARG A 302 6.49 26.25 19.84
CA ARG A 302 6.07 25.11 18.99
C ARG A 302 6.99 24.83 17.80
N VAL A 303 7.92 25.73 17.49
CA VAL A 303 8.77 25.71 16.29
C VAL A 303 10.15 25.12 16.59
N SER A 304 10.70 25.35 17.79
CA SER A 304 12.03 24.92 18.20
C SER A 304 12.06 23.50 18.78
N GLY A 305 10.91 23.00 19.25
CA GLY A 305 10.80 21.72 19.93
C GLY A 305 11.41 21.71 21.32
N VAL A 306 11.94 22.84 21.79
CA VAL A 306 12.58 22.94 23.10
C VAL A 306 11.50 22.92 24.18
N SER A 307 11.69 22.05 25.16
CA SER A 307 10.84 21.99 26.35
C SER A 307 11.67 22.02 27.62
N LEU A 308 11.19 22.77 28.60
CA LEU A 308 11.73 22.86 29.94
C LEU A 308 10.78 22.15 30.89
N HIS A 309 11.30 21.14 31.59
CA HIS A 309 10.59 20.36 32.58
C HIS A 309 11.28 20.52 33.94
N ILE A 310 10.51 20.94 34.93
CA ILE A 310 10.97 21.10 36.32
C ILE A 310 9.98 20.30 37.16
N PRO A 311 10.18 18.98 37.35
CA PRO A 311 9.21 18.12 38.04
C PRO A 311 9.03 18.55 39.49
N ALA A 312 7.86 18.25 40.06
CA ALA A 312 7.63 18.40 41.50
C ALA A 312 8.53 17.41 42.26
N SER A 313 9.64 17.91 42.80
CA SER A 313 10.66 17.12 43.48
C SER A 313 11.12 17.86 44.73
N SER A 314 11.48 17.13 45.80
CA SER A 314 12.04 17.73 47.03
C SER A 314 13.53 18.07 46.88
N ARG A 315 14.01 18.18 45.64
CA ARG A 315 15.40 18.27 45.23
C ARG A 315 15.47 18.94 43.87
N LEU A 316 16.55 19.68 43.61
CA LEU A 316 16.76 20.34 42.33
C LEU A 316 16.67 19.33 41.18
N SER A 317 15.71 19.53 40.27
CA SER A 317 15.56 18.75 39.05
C SER A 317 15.12 19.65 37.91
N VAL A 318 16.02 19.87 36.95
CA VAL A 318 15.75 20.69 35.76
C VAL A 318 16.14 19.91 34.53
N TRP A 319 15.17 19.63 33.67
CA TRP A 319 15.35 18.88 32.44
C TRP A 319 15.02 19.77 31.24
N VAL A 320 15.95 19.88 30.30
CA VAL A 320 15.75 20.61 29.04
C VAL A 320 15.89 19.62 27.90
N SER A 321 14.84 19.47 27.10
CA SER A 321 14.86 18.66 25.87
C SER A 321 14.87 19.55 24.63
N THR A 322 15.59 19.15 23.59
CA THR A 322 15.57 19.78 22.26
C THR A 322 14.40 19.33 21.38
N GLY A 323 13.63 18.33 21.79
CA GLY A 323 12.83 17.53 20.88
C GLY A 323 13.70 16.78 19.87
N CYS A 324 13.08 16.14 18.87
CA CYS A 324 13.79 15.39 17.84
C CYS A 324 14.51 16.33 16.87
N VAL A 325 15.84 16.27 16.85
CA VAL A 325 16.74 17.03 15.97
C VAL A 325 17.60 16.08 15.13
N ALA A 326 18.20 16.58 14.04
CA ALA A 326 19.06 15.76 13.20
C ALA A 326 20.29 15.26 13.97
N VAL A 327 20.66 13.99 13.76
CA VAL A 327 21.79 13.35 14.48
C VAL A 327 23.13 14.08 14.23
N GLU A 328 23.30 14.69 13.07
CA GLU A 328 24.50 15.45 12.71
C GLU A 328 24.63 16.78 13.48
N ASP A 329 23.53 17.32 13.99
CA ASP A 329 23.51 18.57 14.76
C ASP A 329 23.69 18.36 16.27
N ALA A 330 23.75 17.11 16.72
CA ALA A 330 23.78 16.74 18.13
C ALA A 330 24.96 17.36 18.89
N GLU A 331 26.14 17.43 18.26
CA GLU A 331 27.33 18.02 18.90
C GLU A 331 27.18 19.54 19.11
N ARG A 332 26.66 20.24 18.10
CA ARG A 332 26.44 21.69 18.15
C ARG A 332 25.40 22.06 19.21
N LEU A 333 24.24 21.41 19.18
CA LEU A 333 23.16 21.65 20.15
C LEU A 333 23.57 21.20 21.55
N GLY A 334 24.37 20.14 21.67
CA GLY A 334 25.00 19.77 22.93
C GLY A 334 25.94 20.87 23.47
N GLY A 335 26.61 21.61 22.60
CA GLY A 335 27.36 22.82 22.97
C GLY A 335 26.47 23.92 23.56
N ASP A 336 25.35 24.23 22.89
CA ASP A 336 24.38 25.22 23.37
C ASP A 336 23.74 24.78 24.72
N LEU A 337 23.42 23.49 24.89
CA LEU A 337 22.94 22.95 26.18
C LEU A 337 23.98 23.06 27.30
N ARG A 338 25.27 22.87 27.02
CA ARG A 338 26.33 23.10 28.02
C ARG A 338 26.46 24.58 28.38
N ALA A 339 26.30 25.48 27.41
CA ALA A 339 26.30 26.91 27.67
C ALA A 339 25.10 27.31 28.54
N LEU A 340 23.93 26.74 28.29
CA LEU A 340 22.73 26.89 29.12
C LEU A 340 22.97 26.38 30.55
N ALA A 341 23.51 25.17 30.70
CA ALA A 341 23.86 24.61 32.01
C ALA A 341 24.85 25.51 32.77
N ALA A 342 25.86 26.05 32.08
CA ALA A 342 26.81 26.98 32.67
C ALA A 342 26.15 28.32 33.05
N ALA A 343 25.21 28.83 32.26
CA ALA A 343 24.48 30.05 32.57
C ALA A 343 23.61 29.89 33.84
N LEU A 344 23.01 28.71 34.02
CA LEU A 344 22.34 28.26 35.24
C LEU A 344 23.29 27.99 36.43
N GLY A 345 24.60 28.17 36.25
CA GLY A 345 25.59 27.99 37.32
C GLY A 345 26.08 26.56 37.54
N ALA A 346 25.64 25.58 36.74
CA ALA A 346 26.08 24.19 36.84
C ALA A 346 27.39 23.92 36.07
N GLY A 347 28.17 22.93 36.53
CA GLY A 347 29.39 22.47 35.84
C GLY A 347 30.59 23.44 35.87
N ARG A 348 30.60 24.41 36.80
CA ARG A 348 31.67 25.39 37.02
C ARG A 348 32.53 25.08 38.22
#